data_AF-A0A923QSN4-F1
#
_entry.id   AF-A0A923QSN4-F1
#
_cell.length_a   1.000
_cell.length_b   1.000
_cell.length_c   1.000
_cell.angle_alpha   90.00
_cell.angle_beta   90.00
_cell.angle_gamma   90.00
#
_symmetry.space_group_name_H-M   'P 1'
#
loop_
_entity.id
_entity.type
_entity.pdbx_description
1 polymer ?
#
loop_
_entity_poly.entity_id
_entity_poly.type
_entity_poly.pdbx_seq_one_letter_code
_entity_poly.pdbx_strand_id
1 'polypeptide(L)'
;MRKIYLLFTYILLITVVRSGAQTFNVTVKNGFGSGTYNIGDSVYILANPGPANTIFDGWTTNGAILSDSFSTGTLLKNLSADVTLTPIYTPATAWTAVLDSINGSVVYHYFPGPADKLRGVIIFFHGKNGNAKEWFQSVEGRNFLNYSVAKGYGVLATESTDRILGGTAPFQWNNNFTVATNPDIKNVGKILDTLTNRGLINYATHIYAVGYSQSGNFASILSAIKKFSGTCLLNTPGSTTAINVTTTPTYWIPSRNDVFEDSLKLSKCKLNYKILTDRGISGVLKVHEPFPVTPNRFTRIAGIDSATSVRIYSLLLSQGYFDSKSFLNFNPAADTSWTILFQLADTTITKAMAIEIANQVFICYTEDRFHSDEVYQVIQFFGMFAKWPAGILEEDNQNNLTVYPNPTSDYLYLKAEKNIIEVRMYDLLGKEVLIQSDSDISYIDLTGLNKGLYITVFRAVNNQSIIKKIIKQ
;
A
#
# COMPACT_ATOMS: atom_id res chain seq x y z
N MET A 1 52.17 38.42 -68.20
CA MET A 1 52.21 38.19 -66.73
C MET A 1 50.90 38.67 -66.12
N ARG A 2 50.46 37.99 -65.05
CA ARG A 2 49.22 38.13 -64.25
C ARG A 2 47.95 37.45 -64.78
N LYS A 3 47.76 36.19 -64.34
CA LYS A 3 46.46 35.53 -64.22
C LYS A 3 45.76 36.06 -62.97
N ILE A 4 44.51 36.47 -63.09
CA ILE A 4 43.62 36.83 -61.97
C ILE A 4 42.75 35.61 -61.68
N TYR A 5 42.87 35.05 -60.48
CA TYR A 5 41.95 34.04 -59.96
C TYR A 5 40.89 34.74 -59.10
N LEU A 6 39.64 34.69 -59.55
CA LEU A 6 38.47 35.10 -58.76
C LEU A 6 38.13 33.97 -57.78
N LEU A 7 38.35 34.22 -56.49
CA LEU A 7 37.92 33.35 -55.41
C LEU A 7 36.44 33.63 -55.12
N PHE A 8 35.55 32.69 -55.45
CA PHE A 8 34.17 32.72 -54.99
C PHE A 8 34.08 32.05 -53.61
N THR A 9 33.90 32.85 -52.56
CA THR A 9 33.61 32.38 -51.21
C THR A 9 32.14 31.98 -51.13
N TYR A 10 31.85 30.68 -51.06
CA TYR A 10 30.53 30.18 -50.68
C TYR A 10 30.36 30.32 -49.17
N ILE A 11 29.47 31.22 -48.73
CA ILE A 11 29.02 31.27 -47.34
C ILE A 11 27.93 30.20 -47.17
N LEU A 12 28.28 29.08 -46.55
CA LEU A 12 27.33 28.06 -46.12
C LEU A 12 26.57 28.60 -44.90
N LEU A 13 25.34 29.08 -45.09
CA LEU A 13 24.43 29.38 -44.00
C LEU A 13 23.93 28.05 -43.40
N ILE A 14 24.58 27.58 -42.33
CA ILE A 14 24.06 26.48 -41.52
C ILE A 14 22.95 27.05 -40.64
N THR A 15 21.70 26.85 -41.03
CA THR A 15 20.55 27.06 -40.14
C THR A 15 20.57 25.93 -39.11
N VAL A 16 21.08 26.21 -37.91
CA VAL A 16 20.89 25.31 -36.77
C VAL A 16 19.41 25.40 -36.40
N VAL A 17 18.59 24.48 -36.90
CA VAL A 17 17.26 24.25 -36.35
C VAL A 17 17.47 23.69 -34.95
N ARG A 18 17.42 24.54 -33.93
CA ARG A 18 17.22 24.08 -32.56
C ARG A 18 15.84 23.43 -32.55
N SER A 19 15.76 22.11 -32.56
CA SER A 19 14.54 21.41 -32.17
C SER A 19 14.23 21.87 -30.75
N GLY A 20 13.25 22.74 -30.57
CA GLY A 20 12.77 23.07 -29.24
C GLY A 20 12.39 21.76 -28.55
N ALA A 21 12.83 21.55 -27.31
CA ALA A 21 12.39 20.39 -26.53
C ALA A 21 10.86 20.40 -26.52
N GLN A 22 10.24 19.34 -27.04
CA GLN A 22 8.79 19.22 -27.03
C GLN A 22 8.34 19.16 -25.57
N THR A 23 7.45 20.05 -25.19
CA THR A 23 6.88 20.09 -23.84
C THR A 23 5.40 19.77 -23.86
N PHE A 24 4.91 19.28 -22.72
CA PHE A 24 3.52 18.95 -22.47
C PHE A 24 3.08 19.49 -21.11
N ASN A 25 1.79 19.84 -21.03
CA ASN A 25 1.16 20.28 -19.80
C ASN A 25 0.66 19.09 -18.99
N VAL A 26 1.03 19.06 -17.72
CA VAL A 26 0.45 18.17 -16.72
C VAL A 26 -0.50 19.01 -15.88
N THR A 27 -1.76 18.61 -15.81
CA THR A 27 -2.79 19.22 -14.96
C THR A 27 -3.24 18.23 -13.91
N VAL A 28 -2.86 18.46 -12.65
CA VAL A 28 -3.32 17.67 -11.50
C VAL A 28 -4.42 18.46 -10.81
N LYS A 29 -5.65 17.95 -10.87
CA LYS A 29 -6.78 18.53 -10.14
C LYS A 29 -6.70 18.13 -8.67
N ASN A 30 -6.88 19.09 -7.76
CA ASN A 30 -6.84 18.85 -6.31
C ASN A 30 -5.60 18.05 -5.86
N GLY A 31 -4.43 18.44 -6.34
CA GLY A 31 -3.19 17.76 -6.03
C GLY A 31 -1.96 18.57 -6.44
N PHE A 32 -0.81 17.92 -6.31
CA PHE A 32 0.51 18.42 -6.70
C PHE A 32 1.01 17.71 -7.95
N GLY A 33 1.83 18.41 -8.75
CA GLY A 33 2.48 17.90 -9.96
C GLY A 33 2.04 18.60 -11.25
N SER A 34 1.23 19.64 -11.16
CA SER A 34 0.87 20.47 -12.31
C SER A 34 2.06 21.30 -12.79
N GLY A 35 2.20 21.44 -14.11
CA GLY A 35 3.27 22.22 -14.71
C GLY A 35 3.49 21.89 -16.19
N THR A 36 4.53 22.47 -16.77
CA THR A 36 4.97 22.17 -18.14
C THR A 36 6.29 21.41 -18.06
N TYR A 37 6.34 20.23 -18.69
CA TYR A 37 7.44 19.28 -18.60
C TYR A 37 7.88 18.85 -20.00
N ASN A 38 9.09 18.30 -20.14
CA ASN A 38 9.58 17.80 -21.42
C ASN A 38 8.97 16.43 -21.75
N ILE A 39 8.94 16.09 -23.03
CA ILE A 39 8.63 14.74 -23.48
C ILE A 39 9.53 13.69 -22.78
N GLY A 40 8.92 12.59 -22.34
CA GLY A 40 9.58 11.50 -21.64
C GLY A 40 9.79 11.74 -20.14
N ASP A 41 9.55 12.96 -19.63
CA ASP A 41 9.72 13.26 -18.21
C ASP A 41 8.84 12.35 -17.34
N SER A 42 9.35 12.04 -16.15
CA SER A 42 8.58 11.43 -15.08
C SER A 42 8.30 12.47 -14.00
N VAL A 43 7.04 12.57 -13.59
CA VAL A 43 6.58 13.62 -12.67
C VAL A 43 5.95 12.96 -11.46
N TYR A 44 6.37 13.37 -10.25
CA TYR A 44 5.71 12.91 -9.03
C TYR A 44 4.40 13.66 -8.85
N ILE A 45 3.32 12.90 -8.71
CA ILE A 45 1.96 13.37 -8.55
C ILE A 45 1.50 12.97 -7.15
N LEU A 46 0.84 13.90 -6.44
CA LEU A 46 0.26 13.64 -5.13
C LEU A 46 -1.16 14.20 -5.07
N ALA A 47 -2.11 13.37 -4.64
CA ALA A 47 -3.46 13.82 -4.33
C ALA A 47 -3.46 14.63 -3.03
N ASN A 48 -4.18 15.75 -3.00
CA ASN A 48 -4.47 16.42 -1.72
C ASN A 48 -5.36 15.51 -0.85
N PRO A 49 -5.57 15.82 0.43
CA PRO A 49 -6.60 15.15 1.22
C PRO A 49 -7.97 15.28 0.56
N GLY A 50 -8.73 14.19 0.56
CA GLY A 50 -10.12 14.20 0.09
C GLY A 50 -11.04 14.97 1.04
N PRO A 51 -12.30 15.20 0.64
CA PRO A 51 -13.33 15.70 1.55
C PRO A 51 -13.46 14.82 2.80
N ALA A 52 -14.00 15.38 3.88
CA ALA A 52 -14.31 14.61 5.08
C ALA A 52 -15.16 13.37 4.75
N ASN A 53 -14.93 12.26 5.45
CA ASN A 53 -15.66 11.01 5.26
C ASN A 53 -15.49 10.41 3.86
N THR A 54 -14.29 10.50 3.29
CA THR A 54 -13.93 9.83 2.05
C THR A 54 -12.60 9.10 2.17
N ILE A 55 -12.40 8.09 1.32
CA ILE A 55 -11.11 7.42 1.12
C ILE A 55 -10.64 7.64 -0.31
N PHE A 56 -9.34 7.76 -0.52
CA PHE A 56 -8.78 7.76 -1.86
C PHE A 56 -8.98 6.38 -2.50
N ASP A 57 -9.48 6.35 -3.74
CA ASP A 57 -9.82 5.10 -4.46
C ASP A 57 -9.23 5.05 -5.88
N GLY A 58 -8.36 6.01 -6.22
CA GLY A 58 -7.52 5.97 -7.40
C GLY A 58 -7.45 7.27 -8.20
N TRP A 59 -6.97 7.20 -9.43
CA TRP A 59 -6.85 8.33 -10.35
C TRP A 59 -7.67 8.09 -11.62
N THR A 60 -8.38 9.12 -12.08
CA THR A 60 -8.83 9.20 -13.48
C THR A 60 -7.81 9.99 -14.30
N THR A 61 -7.53 9.53 -15.51
CA THR A 61 -6.59 10.16 -16.43
C THR A 61 -7.11 10.14 -17.86
N ASN A 62 -6.62 11.04 -18.72
CA ASN A 62 -6.88 11.07 -20.16
C ASN A 62 -5.79 10.32 -20.96
N GLY A 63 -5.27 9.20 -20.45
CA GLY A 63 -4.22 8.41 -21.10
C GLY A 63 -2.85 8.49 -20.42
N ALA A 64 -2.76 9.09 -19.23
CA ALA A 64 -1.53 9.12 -18.45
C ALA A 64 -1.18 7.73 -17.89
N ILE A 65 0.09 7.36 -17.96
CA ILE A 65 0.61 6.10 -17.41
C ILE A 65 1.17 6.39 -16.01
N LEU A 66 0.62 5.71 -14.99
CA LEU A 66 1.03 5.86 -13.60
C LEU A 66 1.78 4.60 -13.14
N SER A 67 2.78 4.78 -12.26
CA SER A 67 3.42 3.66 -11.55
C SER A 67 2.41 2.83 -10.76
N ASP A 68 1.46 3.51 -10.14
CA ASP A 68 0.36 2.93 -9.40
C ASP A 68 -0.82 3.91 -9.42
N SER A 69 -1.94 3.49 -9.99
CA SER A 69 -3.16 4.29 -10.06
C SER A 69 -3.96 4.30 -8.77
N PHE A 70 -3.61 3.48 -7.78
CA PHE A 70 -4.32 3.34 -6.50
C PHE A 70 -3.58 3.91 -5.29
N SER A 71 -2.38 4.49 -5.48
CA SER A 71 -1.69 5.24 -4.44
C SER A 71 -1.96 6.73 -4.52
N THR A 72 -2.08 7.37 -3.35
CA THR A 72 -2.25 8.83 -3.24
C THR A 72 -1.06 9.59 -3.82
N GLY A 73 0.14 9.00 -3.76
CA GLY A 73 1.37 9.54 -4.33
C GLY A 73 1.92 8.57 -5.37
N THR A 74 2.15 9.02 -6.58
CA THR A 74 2.55 8.14 -7.69
C THR A 74 3.42 8.86 -8.71
N LEU A 75 4.10 8.11 -9.58
CA LEU A 75 4.88 8.68 -10.67
C LEU A 75 4.08 8.58 -11.96
N LEU A 76 3.83 9.74 -12.58
CA LEU A 76 3.54 9.83 -14.00
C LEU A 76 4.80 9.41 -14.77
N LYS A 77 4.64 8.50 -15.72
CA LYS A 77 5.73 7.96 -16.53
C LYS A 77 5.54 8.30 -18.00
N ASN A 78 6.65 8.52 -18.69
CA ASN A 78 6.73 8.62 -20.14
C ASN A 78 5.74 9.66 -20.73
N LEU A 79 5.81 10.89 -20.22
CA LEU A 79 4.94 11.98 -20.68
C LEU A 79 5.08 12.20 -22.19
N SER A 80 3.99 12.08 -22.94
CA SER A 80 4.00 12.14 -24.41
C SER A 80 2.83 12.93 -25.02
N ALA A 81 1.97 13.48 -24.17
CA ALA A 81 0.83 14.33 -24.53
C ALA A 81 0.44 15.18 -23.31
N ASP A 82 -0.39 16.20 -23.52
CA ASP A 82 -1.00 16.93 -22.41
C ASP A 82 -1.90 15.98 -21.60
N VAL A 83 -1.67 15.94 -20.29
CA VAL A 83 -2.41 15.03 -19.39
C VAL A 83 -3.14 15.78 -18.30
N THR A 84 -4.33 15.28 -17.97
CA THR A 84 -5.12 15.69 -16.82
C THR A 84 -5.30 14.49 -15.90
N LEU A 85 -4.93 14.66 -14.62
CA LEU A 85 -5.10 13.68 -13.57
C LEU A 85 -6.09 14.22 -12.53
N THR A 86 -7.10 13.44 -12.19
CA THR A 86 -8.09 13.79 -11.17
C THR A 86 -8.20 12.67 -10.14
N PRO A 87 -7.95 12.93 -8.84
CA PRO A 87 -8.06 11.94 -7.80
C PRO A 87 -9.53 11.55 -7.59
N ILE A 88 -9.76 10.27 -7.31
CA ILE A 88 -11.05 9.68 -7.01
C ILE A 88 -11.13 9.49 -5.50
N TYR A 89 -12.20 10.00 -4.89
CA TYR A 89 -12.51 9.74 -3.50
C TYR A 89 -13.88 9.09 -3.39
N THR A 90 -13.92 7.95 -2.70
CA THR A 90 -15.15 7.19 -2.47
C THR A 90 -15.68 7.52 -1.07
N PRO A 91 -17.00 7.75 -0.91
CA PRO A 91 -17.61 7.97 0.40
C PRO A 91 -17.28 6.82 1.37
N ALA A 92 -16.97 7.19 2.62
CA ALA A 92 -16.69 6.25 3.70
C ALA A 92 -17.44 6.68 4.96
N THR A 93 -18.13 5.74 5.60
CA THR A 93 -18.88 6.02 6.82
C THR A 93 -17.93 6.48 7.93
N ALA A 94 -18.30 7.57 8.62
CA ALA A 94 -17.57 8.02 9.79
C ALA A 94 -17.65 6.98 10.91
N TRP A 95 -16.53 6.74 11.60
CA TRP A 95 -16.47 5.77 12.68
C TRP A 95 -15.48 6.18 13.77
N THR A 96 -15.74 5.69 14.97
CA THR A 96 -14.91 5.90 16.15
C THR A 96 -14.55 4.55 16.74
N ALA A 97 -13.30 4.39 17.17
CA ALA A 97 -12.88 3.17 17.85
C ALA A 97 -13.62 2.98 19.16
N VAL A 98 -14.04 1.75 19.43
CA VAL A 98 -14.41 1.29 20.76
C VAL A 98 -13.12 1.12 21.56
N LEU A 99 -13.08 1.75 22.73
CA LEU A 99 -12.04 1.54 23.73
C LEU A 99 -12.52 0.49 24.73
N ASP A 100 -11.81 -0.63 24.80
CA ASP A 100 -12.15 -1.77 25.64
C ASP A 100 -10.97 -2.16 26.54
N SER A 101 -11.28 -2.93 27.59
CA SER A 101 -10.31 -3.54 28.49
C SER A 101 -10.50 -5.05 28.49
N ILE A 102 -9.57 -5.77 27.87
CA ILE A 102 -9.63 -7.23 27.73
C ILE A 102 -8.35 -7.85 28.29
N ASN A 103 -8.49 -8.73 29.29
CA ASN A 103 -7.38 -9.39 29.96
C ASN A 103 -6.29 -8.41 30.46
N GLY A 104 -6.72 -7.25 30.99
CA GLY A 104 -5.83 -6.19 31.47
C GLY A 104 -5.18 -5.34 30.37
N SER A 105 -5.48 -5.61 29.11
CA SER A 105 -4.98 -4.83 27.96
C SER A 105 -5.96 -3.77 27.55
N VAL A 106 -5.44 -2.60 27.20
CA VAL A 106 -6.21 -1.62 26.42
C VAL A 106 -6.34 -2.14 24.99
N VAL A 107 -7.58 -2.27 24.51
CA VAL A 107 -7.90 -2.72 23.16
C VAL A 107 -8.73 -1.66 22.46
N TYR A 108 -8.17 -1.10 21.39
CA TYR A 108 -8.90 -0.24 20.47
C TYR A 108 -9.41 -1.10 19.32
N HIS A 109 -10.72 -1.09 19.07
CA HIS A 109 -11.26 -1.84 17.94
C HIS A 109 -12.46 -1.16 17.29
N TYR A 110 -12.73 -1.52 16.03
CA TYR A 110 -13.97 -1.17 15.36
C TYR A 110 -14.35 -2.27 14.37
N PHE A 111 -15.63 -2.65 14.36
CA PHE A 111 -16.19 -3.65 13.45
C PHE A 111 -17.33 -3.00 12.65
N PRO A 112 -17.23 -2.89 11.31
CA PRO A 112 -18.23 -2.19 10.48
C PRO A 112 -19.57 -2.93 10.34
N GLY A 113 -19.71 -4.12 10.95
CA GLY A 113 -20.91 -4.95 10.87
C GLY A 113 -20.79 -6.21 11.73
N PRO A 114 -21.80 -7.09 11.68
CA PRO A 114 -21.78 -8.35 12.40
C PRO A 114 -20.70 -9.30 11.86
N ALA A 115 -20.29 -10.26 12.69
CA ALA A 115 -19.15 -11.14 12.44
C ALA A 115 -19.22 -11.93 11.12
N ASP A 116 -20.42 -12.29 10.65
CA ASP A 116 -20.68 -13.02 9.40
C ASP A 116 -20.58 -12.14 8.14
N LYS A 117 -20.58 -10.81 8.31
CA LYS A 117 -20.43 -9.83 7.21
C LYS A 117 -19.05 -9.20 7.15
N LEU A 118 -18.18 -9.47 8.12
CA LEU A 118 -16.80 -9.02 8.08
C LEU A 118 -16.02 -9.74 6.99
N ARG A 119 -15.25 -9.00 6.19
CA ARG A 119 -14.26 -9.62 5.29
C ARG A 119 -13.07 -10.23 6.03
N GLY A 120 -12.91 -9.84 7.29
CA GLY A 120 -11.89 -10.30 8.21
C GLY A 120 -11.56 -9.21 9.22
N VAL A 121 -10.59 -9.48 10.09
CA VAL A 121 -10.11 -8.55 11.11
C VAL A 121 -8.62 -8.38 10.97
N ILE A 122 -8.18 -7.12 10.90
CA ILE A 122 -6.77 -6.75 10.84
C ILE A 122 -6.33 -6.29 12.23
N ILE A 123 -5.34 -6.99 12.78
CA ILE A 123 -4.70 -6.65 14.04
C ILE A 123 -3.44 -5.83 13.77
N PHE A 124 -3.34 -4.67 14.38
CA PHE A 124 -2.23 -3.73 14.24
C PHE A 124 -1.37 -3.76 15.51
N PHE A 125 -0.07 -3.99 15.34
CA PHE A 125 0.90 -4.06 16.43
C PHE A 125 1.83 -2.84 16.39
N HIS A 126 1.84 -2.04 17.46
CA HIS A 126 2.66 -0.82 17.56
C HIS A 126 4.17 -1.15 17.58
N GLY A 127 5.02 -0.27 17.05
CA GLY A 127 6.47 -0.42 17.10
C GLY A 127 7.06 -0.26 18.50
N LYS A 128 8.39 -0.38 18.62
CA LYS A 128 9.13 -0.17 19.88
C LYS A 128 8.82 1.21 20.45
N ASN A 129 8.51 1.29 21.75
CA ASN A 129 8.06 2.49 22.47
C ASN A 129 6.74 3.12 22.00
N GLY A 130 6.12 2.62 20.93
CA GLY A 130 4.78 3.04 20.52
C GLY A 130 3.70 2.51 21.45
N ASN A 131 2.44 2.76 21.09
CA ASN A 131 1.26 2.27 21.81
C ASN A 131 0.09 2.03 20.85
N ALA A 132 -0.96 1.36 21.32
CA ALA A 132 -2.11 1.01 20.49
C ALA A 132 -2.89 2.24 19.99
N LYS A 133 -2.95 3.31 20.79
CA LYS A 133 -3.70 4.53 20.49
C LYS A 133 -3.17 5.27 19.26
N GLU A 134 -1.86 5.22 19.02
CA GLU A 134 -1.21 5.89 17.87
C GLU A 134 -1.78 5.45 16.51
N TRP A 135 -2.21 4.20 16.38
CA TRP A 135 -2.88 3.71 15.17
C TRP A 135 -4.13 4.52 14.83
N PHE A 136 -4.89 4.93 15.84
CA PHE A 136 -6.16 5.63 15.69
C PHE A 136 -6.02 7.16 15.69
N GLN A 137 -4.80 7.69 15.77
CA GLN A 137 -4.54 9.12 15.87
C GLN A 137 -3.54 9.66 14.85
N SER A 138 -2.51 8.87 14.51
CA SER A 138 -1.53 9.27 13.49
C SER A 138 -2.20 9.37 12.11
N VAL A 139 -1.68 10.24 11.25
CA VAL A 139 -2.23 10.45 9.89
C VAL A 139 -2.23 9.14 9.11
N GLU A 140 -1.09 8.45 9.09
CA GLU A 140 -0.94 7.22 8.30
C GLU A 140 -1.70 6.04 8.91
N GLY A 141 -1.70 5.91 10.23
CA GLY A 141 -2.51 4.90 10.92
C GLY A 141 -3.99 5.08 10.60
N ARG A 142 -4.51 6.31 10.72
CA ARG A 142 -5.91 6.61 10.40
C ARG A 142 -6.25 6.36 8.94
N ASN A 143 -5.38 6.73 8.00
CA ASN A 143 -5.60 6.45 6.58
C ASN A 143 -5.71 4.95 6.32
N PHE A 144 -4.81 4.16 6.91
CA PHE A 144 -4.84 2.70 6.75
C PHE A 144 -6.12 2.10 7.33
N LEU A 145 -6.48 2.49 8.56
CA LEU A 145 -7.68 2.01 9.25
C LEU A 145 -8.96 2.42 8.50
N ASN A 146 -9.07 3.67 8.06
CA ASN A 146 -10.23 4.16 7.32
C ASN A 146 -10.44 3.40 6.02
N TYR A 147 -9.36 3.15 5.27
CA TYR A 147 -9.42 2.35 4.05
C TYR A 147 -9.85 0.91 4.37
N SER A 148 -9.28 0.29 5.40
CA SER A 148 -9.61 -1.07 5.83
C SER A 148 -11.10 -1.21 6.21
N VAL A 149 -11.59 -0.30 7.04
CA VAL A 149 -12.98 -0.28 7.51
C VAL A 149 -13.94 -0.03 6.35
N ALA A 150 -13.64 0.93 5.47
CA ALA A 150 -14.45 1.22 4.29
C ALA A 150 -14.52 0.02 3.32
N LYS A 151 -13.50 -0.84 3.30
CA LYS A 151 -13.52 -2.09 2.52
C LYS A 151 -14.11 -3.28 3.27
N GLY A 152 -14.69 -3.10 4.47
CA GLY A 152 -15.44 -4.12 5.21
C GLY A 152 -14.61 -4.97 6.19
N TYR A 153 -13.41 -4.52 6.56
CA TYR A 153 -12.58 -5.18 7.56
C TYR A 153 -12.85 -4.61 8.97
N GLY A 154 -12.90 -5.49 9.96
CA GLY A 154 -12.71 -5.08 11.35
C GLY A 154 -11.26 -4.70 11.59
N VAL A 155 -11.02 -3.76 12.50
CA VAL A 155 -9.69 -3.29 12.87
C VAL A 155 -9.50 -3.36 14.38
N LEU A 156 -8.31 -3.75 14.82
CA LEU A 156 -7.97 -3.89 16.24
C LEU A 156 -6.51 -3.49 16.48
N ALA A 157 -6.23 -2.73 17.54
CA ALA A 157 -4.89 -2.58 18.09
C ALA A 157 -4.90 -2.78 19.61
N THR A 158 -3.81 -3.31 20.15
CA THR A 158 -3.63 -3.56 21.58
C THR A 158 -2.17 -3.34 21.97
N GLU A 159 -1.90 -3.31 23.27
CA GLU A 159 -0.58 -3.08 23.85
C GLU A 159 0.25 -4.37 23.99
N SER A 160 1.57 -4.23 23.93
CA SER A 160 2.50 -5.27 24.40
C SER A 160 2.38 -5.46 25.92
N THR A 161 2.63 -6.68 26.39
CA THR A 161 2.47 -7.06 27.79
C THR A 161 3.46 -6.39 28.73
N ASP A 162 4.66 -6.08 28.28
CA ASP A 162 5.63 -5.32 29.07
C ASP A 162 5.16 -3.87 29.34
N ARG A 163 4.45 -3.27 28.39
CA ARG A 163 3.78 -1.97 28.52
C ARG A 163 2.61 -2.06 29.49
N ILE A 164 1.81 -3.12 29.42
CA ILE A 164 0.70 -3.37 30.36
C ILE A 164 1.22 -3.49 31.80
N LEU A 165 2.35 -4.17 31.99
CA LEU A 165 2.95 -4.39 33.31
C LEU A 165 3.70 -3.18 33.86
N GLY A 166 3.78 -2.07 33.12
CA GLY A 166 4.45 -0.85 33.57
C GLY A 166 5.96 -1.00 33.74
N GLY A 167 6.60 -1.81 32.89
CA GLY A 167 8.06 -2.01 32.91
C GLY A 167 8.86 -0.75 32.56
N THR A 168 10.19 -0.88 32.52
CA THR A 168 11.09 0.19 32.05
C THR A 168 11.22 0.11 30.54
N ALA A 169 11.12 1.26 29.86
CA ALA A 169 11.38 1.36 28.43
C ALA A 169 12.77 0.77 28.05
N PRO A 170 12.92 0.15 26.86
CA PRO A 170 11.98 0.20 25.76
C PRO A 170 10.82 -0.79 25.87
N PHE A 171 9.59 -0.32 25.62
CA PHE A 171 8.40 -1.17 25.53
C PHE A 171 8.33 -1.83 24.16
N GLN A 172 8.14 -3.15 24.12
CA GLN A 172 8.24 -3.92 22.89
C GLN A 172 7.54 -5.29 22.98
N TRP A 173 7.18 -5.82 21.82
CA TRP A 173 6.59 -7.15 21.74
C TRP A 173 7.64 -8.24 21.97
N ASN A 174 7.24 -9.32 22.63
CA ASN A 174 8.09 -10.48 22.88
C ASN A 174 8.28 -11.29 21.60
N ASN A 175 9.51 -11.35 21.12
CA ASN A 175 9.87 -12.05 19.87
C ASN A 175 10.24 -13.53 20.05
N ASN A 176 9.98 -14.13 21.21
CA ASN A 176 10.18 -15.56 21.41
C ASN A 176 9.10 -16.36 20.69
N PHE A 177 9.51 -17.31 19.85
CA PHE A 177 8.57 -18.15 19.10
C PHE A 177 7.78 -19.14 19.99
N THR A 178 8.20 -19.36 21.24
CA THR A 178 7.61 -20.35 22.14
C THR A 178 6.36 -19.83 22.86
N VAL A 179 5.19 -20.41 22.56
CA VAL A 179 3.90 -20.02 23.16
C VAL A 179 3.91 -20.05 24.68
N ALA A 180 4.52 -21.08 25.28
CA ALA A 180 4.52 -21.27 26.73
C ALA A 180 5.20 -20.12 27.49
N THR A 181 6.19 -19.48 26.89
CA THR A 181 6.99 -18.40 27.52
C THR A 181 6.71 -17.03 26.92
N ASN A 182 5.85 -16.93 25.90
CA ASN A 182 5.51 -15.66 25.27
C ASN A 182 4.19 -15.09 25.84
N PRO A 183 4.23 -14.05 26.71
CA PRO A 183 3.04 -13.45 27.30
C PRO A 183 2.16 -12.74 26.27
N ASP A 184 2.73 -12.15 25.22
CA ASP A 184 1.96 -11.43 24.19
C ASP A 184 1.11 -12.37 23.34
N ILE A 185 1.64 -13.55 22.97
CA ILE A 185 0.87 -14.56 22.22
C ILE A 185 -0.34 -15.03 23.03
N LYS A 186 -0.15 -15.26 24.33
CA LYS A 186 -1.24 -15.66 25.23
C LYS A 186 -2.27 -14.55 25.37
N ASN A 187 -1.81 -13.31 25.54
CA ASN A 187 -2.68 -12.16 25.72
C ASN A 187 -3.53 -11.88 24.48
N VAL A 188 -2.92 -11.82 23.28
CA VAL A 188 -3.65 -11.64 22.03
C VAL A 188 -4.61 -12.81 21.77
N GLY A 189 -4.22 -14.05 22.13
CA GLY A 189 -5.12 -15.19 22.10
C GLY A 189 -6.39 -14.97 22.93
N LYS A 190 -6.25 -14.54 24.19
CA LYS A 190 -7.40 -14.24 25.07
C LYS A 190 -8.27 -13.09 24.56
N ILE A 191 -7.66 -12.10 23.90
CA ILE A 191 -8.41 -11.01 23.25
C ILE A 191 -9.30 -11.59 22.15
N LEU A 192 -8.76 -12.41 21.26
CA LEU A 192 -9.53 -13.05 20.18
C LEU A 192 -10.63 -13.97 20.72
N ASP A 193 -10.33 -14.77 21.75
CA ASP A 193 -11.34 -15.64 22.38
C ASP A 193 -12.48 -14.82 22.99
N THR A 194 -12.15 -13.70 23.63
CA THR A 194 -13.14 -12.79 24.25
C THR A 194 -14.03 -12.14 23.19
N LEU A 195 -13.44 -11.66 22.09
CA LEU A 195 -14.19 -11.07 20.98
C LEU A 195 -15.11 -12.11 20.31
N THR A 196 -14.64 -13.36 20.20
CA THR A 196 -15.43 -14.49 19.69
C THR A 196 -16.61 -14.80 20.61
N ASN A 197 -16.38 -14.90 21.92
CA ASN A 197 -17.42 -15.17 22.91
C ASN A 197 -18.48 -14.06 22.99
N ARG A 198 -18.10 -12.82 22.66
CA ARG A 198 -19.00 -11.67 22.57
C ARG A 198 -19.73 -11.57 21.21
N GLY A 199 -19.45 -12.48 20.27
CA GLY A 199 -20.06 -12.47 18.93
C GLY A 199 -19.59 -11.34 18.01
N LEU A 200 -18.52 -10.63 18.37
CA LEU A 200 -17.95 -9.56 17.55
C LEU A 200 -17.14 -10.12 16.37
N ILE A 201 -16.59 -11.32 16.54
CA ILE A 201 -15.99 -12.16 15.51
C ILE A 201 -16.46 -13.61 15.71
N ASN A 202 -16.18 -14.50 14.77
CA ASN A 202 -16.47 -15.93 14.88
C ASN A 202 -15.27 -16.78 14.44
N TYR A 203 -15.34 -18.10 14.62
CA TYR A 203 -14.25 -19.02 14.27
C TYR A 203 -13.94 -19.09 12.76
N ALA A 204 -14.84 -18.62 11.90
CA ALA A 204 -14.61 -18.51 10.46
C ALA A 204 -14.04 -17.13 10.06
N THR A 205 -13.98 -16.16 10.98
CA THR A 205 -13.44 -14.83 10.70
C THR A 205 -11.96 -14.93 10.35
N HIS A 206 -11.60 -14.48 9.15
CA HIS A 206 -10.21 -14.35 8.73
C HIS A 206 -9.49 -13.32 9.59
N ILE A 207 -8.37 -13.71 10.18
CA ILE A 207 -7.51 -12.81 10.97
C ILE A 207 -6.26 -12.49 10.16
N TYR A 208 -5.92 -11.20 10.12
CA TYR A 208 -4.73 -10.65 9.49
C TYR A 208 -3.92 -9.87 10.50
N ALA A 209 -2.62 -9.73 10.25
CA ALA A 209 -1.73 -8.93 11.10
C ALA A 209 -0.98 -7.88 10.29
N VAL A 210 -0.85 -6.68 10.86
CA VAL A 210 0.03 -5.61 10.40
C VAL A 210 1.01 -5.31 11.52
N GLY A 211 2.30 -5.46 11.23
CA GLY A 211 3.38 -5.08 12.14
C GLY A 211 4.37 -4.17 11.44
N TYR A 212 4.93 -3.23 12.19
CA TYR A 212 5.87 -2.23 11.71
C TYR A 212 7.08 -2.17 12.65
N SER A 213 8.28 -2.05 12.09
CA SER A 213 9.54 -2.00 12.84
C SER A 213 9.69 -3.26 13.71
N GLN A 214 9.98 -3.09 15.01
CA GLN A 214 10.13 -4.19 15.95
C GLN A 214 8.94 -5.16 15.98
N SER A 215 7.70 -4.64 15.86
CA SER A 215 6.48 -5.44 16.03
C SER A 215 6.17 -6.34 14.85
N GLY A 216 6.77 -6.11 13.69
CA GLY A 216 6.65 -7.04 12.57
C GLY A 216 7.27 -8.42 12.86
N ASN A 217 8.28 -8.48 13.72
CA ASN A 217 8.80 -9.75 14.21
C ASN A 217 7.70 -10.51 14.97
N PHE A 218 7.06 -9.85 15.94
CA PHE A 218 5.93 -10.44 16.66
C PHE A 218 4.75 -10.79 15.77
N ALA A 219 4.36 -9.89 14.84
CA ALA A 219 3.29 -10.12 13.89
C ALA A 219 3.54 -11.39 13.07
N SER A 220 4.76 -11.60 12.58
CA SER A 220 5.14 -12.81 11.84
C SER A 220 5.08 -14.08 12.71
N ILE A 221 5.52 -14.01 13.97
CA ILE A 221 5.49 -15.12 14.93
C ILE A 221 4.05 -15.52 15.23
N LEU A 222 3.23 -14.54 15.61
CA LEU A 222 1.84 -14.79 15.98
C LEU A 222 1.07 -15.36 14.78
N SER A 223 1.29 -14.80 13.59
CA SER A 223 0.66 -15.28 12.36
C SER A 223 1.03 -16.72 12.02
N ALA A 224 2.30 -17.09 12.20
CA ALA A 224 2.76 -18.47 11.99
C ALA A 224 2.12 -19.45 12.98
N ILE A 225 2.04 -19.09 14.26
CA ILE A 225 1.48 -19.95 15.32
C ILE A 225 -0.04 -20.09 15.18
N LYS A 226 -0.73 -18.97 14.95
CA LYS A 226 -2.20 -18.92 14.88
C LYS A 226 -2.74 -19.19 13.47
N LYS A 227 -1.87 -19.36 12.48
CA LYS A 227 -2.22 -19.59 11.06
C LYS A 227 -3.14 -18.50 10.53
N PHE A 228 -2.74 -17.24 10.72
CA PHE A 228 -3.48 -16.10 10.19
C PHE A 228 -3.59 -16.16 8.67
N SER A 229 -4.64 -15.54 8.13
CA SER A 229 -4.95 -15.56 6.70
C SER A 229 -4.00 -14.69 5.87
N GLY A 230 -3.31 -13.74 6.50
CA GLY A 230 -2.25 -12.94 5.87
C GLY A 230 -1.53 -12.05 6.88
N THR A 231 -0.32 -11.63 6.54
CA THR A 231 0.48 -10.71 7.35
C THR A 231 1.11 -9.64 6.47
N CYS A 232 1.14 -8.40 6.94
CA CYS A 232 1.89 -7.31 6.34
C CYS A 232 3.00 -6.86 7.30
N LEU A 233 4.23 -6.78 6.79
CA LEU A 233 5.45 -6.46 7.53
C LEU A 233 6.09 -5.21 6.92
N LEU A 234 5.99 -4.09 7.62
CA LEU A 234 6.57 -2.82 7.20
C LEU A 234 7.89 -2.58 7.93
N ASN A 235 8.94 -2.22 7.20
CA ASN A 235 10.24 -1.83 7.76
C ASN A 235 10.82 -2.89 8.72
N THR A 236 10.69 -4.16 8.35
CA THR A 236 11.10 -5.29 9.19
C THR A 236 11.19 -6.58 8.38
N PRO A 237 12.21 -7.44 8.60
CA PRO A 237 12.30 -8.73 7.94
C PRO A 237 11.28 -9.74 8.49
N GLY A 238 10.71 -9.50 9.68
CA GLY A 238 10.00 -10.50 10.45
C GLY A 238 10.96 -11.53 11.09
N SER A 239 10.41 -12.40 11.93
CA SER A 239 11.18 -13.46 12.59
C SER A 239 11.54 -14.56 11.60
N THR A 240 12.83 -14.73 11.29
CA THR A 240 13.29 -15.81 10.41
C THR A 240 12.84 -17.20 10.89
N THR A 241 12.78 -17.44 12.21
CA THR A 241 12.21 -18.68 12.77
C THR A 241 10.75 -18.87 12.36
N ALA A 242 9.93 -17.81 12.45
CA ALA A 242 8.54 -17.86 12.03
C ALA A 242 8.41 -18.05 10.52
N ILE A 243 9.21 -17.34 9.72
CA ILE A 243 9.18 -17.42 8.26
C ILE A 243 9.55 -18.82 7.74
N ASN A 244 10.45 -19.53 8.43
CA ASN A 244 10.82 -20.91 8.07
C ASN A 244 9.68 -21.92 8.24
N VAL A 245 8.68 -21.65 9.08
CA VAL A 245 7.62 -22.62 9.42
C VAL A 245 6.22 -22.15 9.04
N THR A 246 6.02 -20.84 8.84
CA THR A 246 4.70 -20.28 8.58
C THR A 246 4.08 -20.82 7.30
N THR A 247 2.75 -20.85 7.27
CA THR A 247 1.94 -21.07 6.06
C THR A 247 1.17 -19.81 5.67
N THR A 248 1.34 -18.73 6.43
CA THR A 248 0.62 -17.47 6.22
C THR A 248 1.26 -16.68 5.09
N PRO A 249 0.47 -16.30 4.06
CA PRO A 249 0.92 -15.37 3.03
C PRO A 249 1.41 -14.05 3.63
N THR A 250 2.54 -13.54 3.15
CA THR A 250 3.18 -12.36 3.75
C THR A 250 3.52 -11.27 2.73
N TYR A 251 3.15 -10.04 3.02
CA TYR A 251 3.46 -8.84 2.24
C TYR A 251 4.54 -8.03 2.97
N TRP A 252 5.69 -7.81 2.33
CA TRP A 252 6.79 -6.99 2.87
C TRP A 252 6.84 -5.62 2.21
N ILE A 253 6.96 -4.59 3.03
CA ILE A 253 7.17 -3.20 2.61
C ILE A 253 8.41 -2.64 3.32
N PRO A 254 9.64 -3.01 2.89
CA PRO A 254 10.83 -2.40 3.43
C PRO A 254 11.08 -1.02 2.79
N SER A 255 11.38 -0.04 3.63
CA SER A 255 11.87 1.28 3.22
C SER A 255 13.30 1.22 2.68
N ARG A 256 13.58 1.96 1.60
CA ARG A 256 14.89 1.99 0.91
C ARG A 256 16.03 2.45 1.81
N ASN A 257 15.82 3.51 2.57
CA ASN A 257 16.85 4.15 3.40
C ASN A 257 16.79 3.70 4.87
N ASP A 258 15.97 2.71 5.19
CA ASP A 258 15.84 2.21 6.55
C ASP A 258 17.04 1.34 6.96
N VAL A 259 17.94 1.99 7.69
CA VAL A 259 19.09 1.38 8.37
C VAL A 259 18.94 1.42 9.90
N PHE A 260 17.76 1.80 10.41
CA PHE A 260 17.51 1.96 11.83
C PHE A 260 17.64 0.61 12.55
N GLU A 261 18.51 0.56 13.57
CA GLU A 261 18.91 -0.63 14.35
C GLU A 261 19.60 -1.76 13.56
N ASP A 262 19.49 -1.78 12.23
CA ASP A 262 20.02 -2.85 11.38
C ASP A 262 20.28 -2.34 9.95
N SER A 263 21.56 -2.13 9.61
CA SER A 263 21.96 -1.68 8.27
C SER A 263 21.70 -2.72 7.16
N LEU A 264 21.41 -3.98 7.52
CA LEU A 264 21.11 -5.06 6.58
C LEU A 264 19.61 -5.37 6.48
N LYS A 265 18.75 -4.53 7.07
CA LYS A 265 17.31 -4.78 7.19
C LYS A 265 16.64 -5.08 5.85
N LEU A 266 16.86 -4.26 4.82
CA LEU A 266 16.32 -4.49 3.47
C LEU A 266 16.79 -5.84 2.89
N SER A 267 18.07 -6.17 3.04
CA SER A 267 18.63 -7.45 2.56
C SER A 267 18.01 -8.63 3.30
N LYS A 268 17.77 -8.51 4.61
CA LYS A 268 17.07 -9.53 5.41
C LYS A 268 15.60 -9.68 5.02
N CYS A 269 14.92 -8.59 4.65
CA CYS A 269 13.55 -8.66 4.11
C CYS A 269 13.54 -9.48 2.82
N LYS A 270 14.48 -9.21 1.90
CA LYS A 270 14.62 -9.98 0.65
C LYS A 270 14.94 -11.44 0.90
N LEU A 271 15.79 -11.74 1.88
CA LEU A 271 16.13 -13.10 2.26
C LEU A 271 14.90 -13.84 2.82
N ASN A 272 14.19 -13.27 3.78
CA ASN A 272 13.00 -13.91 4.36
C ASN A 272 11.86 -14.06 3.34
N TYR A 273 11.67 -13.08 2.45
CA TYR A 273 10.77 -13.21 1.31
C TYR A 273 11.14 -14.41 0.42
N LYS A 274 12.43 -14.59 0.12
CA LYS A 274 12.92 -15.74 -0.65
C LYS A 274 12.71 -17.06 0.10
N ILE A 275 13.02 -17.13 1.40
CA ILE A 275 12.78 -18.30 2.24
C ILE A 275 11.30 -18.71 2.20
N LEU A 276 10.39 -17.74 2.28
CA LEU A 276 8.95 -18.00 2.23
C LEU A 276 8.52 -18.53 0.85
N THR A 277 8.95 -17.87 -0.22
CA THR A 277 8.51 -18.18 -1.59
C THR A 277 9.15 -19.45 -2.15
N ASP A 278 10.39 -19.78 -1.76
CA ASP A 278 11.03 -21.07 -2.09
C ASP A 278 10.27 -22.26 -1.47
N ARG A 279 9.50 -22.03 -0.40
CA ARG A 279 8.60 -23.02 0.21
C ARG A 279 7.21 -23.08 -0.45
N GLY A 280 6.98 -22.33 -1.52
CA GLY A 280 5.70 -22.27 -2.23
C GLY A 280 4.60 -21.50 -1.50
N ILE A 281 4.94 -20.70 -0.48
CA ILE A 281 3.97 -19.85 0.23
C ILE A 281 3.94 -18.47 -0.43
N SER A 282 2.73 -17.95 -0.69
CA SER A 282 2.55 -16.66 -1.36
C SER A 282 3.22 -15.53 -0.58
N GLY A 283 4.07 -14.78 -1.26
CA GLY A 283 4.72 -13.60 -0.70
C GLY A 283 4.75 -12.46 -1.71
N VAL A 284 4.72 -11.23 -1.21
CA VAL A 284 4.99 -10.03 -2.00
C VAL A 284 6.09 -9.23 -1.30
N LEU A 285 7.03 -8.67 -2.05
CA LEU A 285 8.00 -7.71 -1.55
C LEU A 285 7.97 -6.47 -2.41
N LYS A 286 7.64 -5.33 -1.80
CA LYS A 286 7.54 -4.03 -2.44
C LYS A 286 8.42 -3.04 -1.68
N VAL A 287 9.55 -2.64 -2.26
CA VAL A 287 10.41 -1.64 -1.63
C VAL A 287 9.74 -0.28 -1.71
N HIS A 288 9.65 0.42 -0.58
CA HIS A 288 9.19 1.79 -0.51
C HIS A 288 10.36 2.72 -0.85
N GLU A 289 10.25 3.41 -1.98
CA GLU A 289 11.31 4.26 -2.54
C GLU A 289 11.20 5.71 -2.06
N PRO A 290 12.31 6.45 -1.91
CA PRO A 290 12.28 7.87 -1.62
C PRO A 290 11.45 8.62 -2.65
N PHE A 291 10.74 9.64 -2.20
CA PHE A 291 9.92 10.49 -3.05
C PHE A 291 9.97 11.94 -2.54
N PRO A 292 9.69 12.93 -3.40
CA PRO A 292 9.90 14.32 -3.04
C PRO A 292 8.92 14.78 -1.96
N VAL A 293 9.39 15.63 -1.06
CA VAL A 293 8.52 16.39 -0.15
C VAL A 293 7.82 17.44 -1.00
N THR A 294 6.50 17.36 -1.11
CA THR A 294 5.74 18.33 -1.90
C THR A 294 5.28 19.52 -1.04
N PRO A 295 5.04 20.72 -1.62
CA PRO A 295 4.51 21.86 -0.87
C PRO A 295 3.19 21.58 -0.16
N ASN A 296 2.39 20.62 -0.66
CA ASN A 296 1.11 20.23 -0.08
C ASN A 296 1.21 19.01 0.86
N ARG A 297 2.41 18.44 1.08
CA ARG A 297 2.58 17.19 1.83
C ARG A 297 1.95 17.26 3.23
N PHE A 298 2.08 18.40 3.90
CA PHE A 298 1.65 18.55 5.30
C PHE A 298 0.15 18.86 5.44
N THR A 299 -0.57 19.12 4.35
CA THR A 299 -2.04 19.32 4.38
C THR A 299 -2.80 18.06 4.83
N ARG A 300 -2.16 16.89 4.78
CA ARG A 300 -2.70 15.63 5.33
C ARG A 300 -2.86 15.64 6.86
N ILE A 301 -2.21 16.57 7.53
CA ILE A 301 -2.23 16.70 8.99
C ILE A 301 -3.40 17.61 9.37
N ALA A 302 -4.33 17.10 10.19
CA ALA A 302 -5.46 17.88 10.66
C ALA A 302 -4.97 19.17 11.37
N GLY A 303 -5.51 20.32 10.96
CA GLY A 303 -5.12 21.63 11.46
C GLY A 303 -3.99 22.33 10.69
N ILE A 304 -3.39 21.68 9.67
CA ILE A 304 -2.42 22.34 8.77
C ILE A 304 -3.11 22.68 7.45
N ASP A 305 -3.27 23.98 7.17
CA ASP A 305 -3.78 24.45 5.89
C ASP A 305 -2.69 24.47 4.79
N SER A 306 -3.11 24.78 3.56
CA SER A 306 -2.19 24.84 2.41
C SER A 306 -1.12 25.92 2.57
N ALA A 307 -1.44 27.07 3.17
CA ALA A 307 -0.50 28.16 3.35
C ALA A 307 0.59 27.78 4.36
N THR A 308 0.21 27.19 5.49
CA THR A 308 1.15 26.67 6.50
C THR A 308 2.01 25.55 5.93
N SER A 309 1.43 24.61 5.18
CA SER A 309 2.20 23.54 4.50
C SER A 309 3.27 24.11 3.55
N VAL A 310 2.91 25.09 2.72
CA VAL A 310 3.84 25.78 1.81
C VAL A 310 4.93 26.53 2.57
N ARG A 311 4.61 27.18 3.70
CA ARG A 311 5.62 27.86 4.54
C ARG A 311 6.62 26.87 5.13
N ILE A 312 6.17 25.75 5.69
CA ILE A 312 7.05 24.69 6.21
C ILE A 312 7.98 24.18 5.10
N TYR A 313 7.40 23.83 3.95
CA TYR A 313 8.16 23.37 2.79
C TYR A 313 9.22 24.39 2.34
N SER A 314 8.83 25.66 2.22
CA SER A 314 9.71 26.73 1.75
C SER A 314 10.87 26.99 2.72
N LEU A 315 10.62 26.92 4.02
CA LEU A 315 11.67 27.04 5.04
C LEU A 315 12.67 25.88 4.93
N LEU A 316 12.19 24.64 4.86
CA LEU A 316 13.06 23.46 4.69
C LEU A 316 13.91 23.57 3.41
N LEU A 317 13.29 23.98 2.29
CA LEU A 317 14.00 24.21 1.03
C LEU A 317 15.07 25.30 1.17
N SER A 318 14.72 26.45 1.78
CA SER A 318 15.63 27.59 1.93
C SER A 318 16.85 27.31 2.82
N GLN A 319 16.69 26.37 3.76
CA GLN A 319 17.76 25.91 4.65
C GLN A 319 18.58 24.76 4.05
N GLY A 320 18.29 24.36 2.81
CA GLY A 320 19.07 23.36 2.09
C GLY A 320 18.80 21.92 2.50
N TYR A 321 17.67 21.63 3.15
CA TYR A 321 17.28 20.26 3.53
C TYR A 321 16.73 19.45 2.35
N PHE A 322 16.43 20.11 1.22
CA PHE A 322 15.98 19.47 -0.02
C PHE A 322 16.93 19.78 -1.18
N ASP A 323 17.02 18.87 -2.13
CA ASP A 323 17.64 19.13 -3.43
C ASP A 323 16.71 19.92 -4.37
N SER A 324 17.20 20.22 -5.58
CA SER A 324 16.44 20.93 -6.62
C SER A 324 15.16 20.24 -7.09
N LYS A 325 14.98 18.95 -6.75
CA LYS A 325 13.82 18.12 -7.08
C LYS A 325 12.95 17.83 -5.86
N SER A 326 13.20 18.53 -4.75
CA SER A 326 12.49 18.40 -3.47
C SER A 326 12.70 17.06 -2.75
N PHE A 327 13.74 16.31 -3.10
CA PHE A 327 14.14 15.13 -2.33
C PHE A 327 15.00 15.54 -1.14
N LEU A 328 14.86 14.82 -0.03
CA LEU A 328 15.72 14.99 1.14
C LEU A 328 17.16 14.61 0.79
N ASN A 329 18.09 15.51 1.06
CA ASN A 329 19.53 15.34 0.78
C ASN A 329 20.34 14.91 2.02
N PHE A 330 19.66 14.60 3.13
CA PHE A 330 20.23 14.19 4.41
C PHE A 330 19.33 13.14 5.07
N ASN A 331 19.86 12.42 6.07
CA ASN A 331 19.05 11.54 6.91
C ASN A 331 18.37 12.37 8.02
N PRO A 332 17.01 12.50 8.03
CA PRO A 332 16.28 13.24 9.05
C PRO A 332 16.40 12.69 10.49
N ALA A 333 16.89 11.46 10.67
CA ALA A 333 17.22 10.91 12.00
C ALA A 333 18.60 11.35 12.49
N ALA A 334 19.53 11.67 11.58
CA ALA A 334 20.91 12.01 11.94
C ALA A 334 21.06 13.47 12.36
N ASP A 335 20.19 14.34 11.88
CA ASP A 335 20.10 15.75 12.25
C ASP A 335 18.64 16.04 12.60
N THR A 336 18.37 16.58 13.79
CA THR A 336 17.01 16.95 14.25
C THR A 336 16.78 18.46 14.27
N SER A 337 17.78 19.27 13.92
CA SER A 337 17.70 20.73 13.95
C SER A 337 16.64 21.28 12.99
N TRP A 338 16.34 20.59 11.89
CA TRP A 338 15.26 20.96 10.96
C TRP A 338 13.88 21.07 11.61
N THR A 339 13.63 20.35 12.73
CA THR A 339 12.32 20.38 13.41
C THR A 339 11.98 21.73 14.03
N ILE A 340 12.99 22.57 14.33
CA ILE A 340 12.75 23.92 14.86
C ILE A 340 12.02 24.82 13.85
N LEU A 341 12.18 24.53 12.55
CA LEU A 341 11.61 25.31 11.47
C LEU A 341 10.08 25.29 11.46
N PHE A 342 9.45 24.28 12.07
CA PHE A 342 8.00 24.20 12.09
C PHE A 342 7.41 25.34 12.92
N GLN A 343 7.94 25.55 14.13
CA GLN A 343 7.47 26.63 14.99
C GLN A 343 7.76 28.02 14.39
N LEU A 344 8.82 28.13 13.59
CA LEU A 344 9.12 29.35 12.82
C LEU A 344 8.14 29.55 11.64
N ALA A 345 7.66 28.46 11.03
CA ALA A 345 6.68 28.51 9.95
C ALA A 345 5.30 29.00 10.44
N ASP A 346 4.92 28.57 11.64
CA ASP A 346 3.65 28.89 12.27
C ASP A 346 3.71 28.60 13.78
N THR A 347 3.49 29.65 14.58
CA THR A 347 3.59 29.53 16.05
C THR A 347 2.44 28.73 16.67
N THR A 348 1.39 28.43 15.91
CA THR A 348 0.25 27.62 16.36
C THR A 348 0.49 26.11 16.23
N ILE A 349 1.60 25.70 15.61
CA ILE A 349 1.95 24.29 15.47
C ILE A 349 2.15 23.66 16.85
N THR A 350 1.23 22.77 17.19
CA THR A 350 1.31 22.02 18.44
C THR A 350 2.41 20.96 18.37
N LYS A 351 2.84 20.46 19.54
CA LYS A 351 3.78 19.33 19.61
C LYS A 351 3.29 18.09 18.84
N ALA A 352 1.99 17.83 18.84
CA ALA A 352 1.40 16.72 18.09
C ALA A 352 1.51 16.93 16.57
N MET A 353 1.24 18.15 16.10
CA MET A 353 1.41 18.51 14.69
C MET A 353 2.88 18.45 14.27
N ALA A 354 3.81 18.92 15.11
CA ALA A 354 5.25 18.82 14.85
C ALA A 354 5.73 17.37 14.70
N ILE A 355 5.22 16.45 15.53
CA ILE A 355 5.51 15.01 15.41
C ILE A 355 4.99 14.47 14.07
N GLU A 356 3.77 14.81 13.67
CA GLU A 356 3.21 14.37 12.40
C GLU A 356 3.95 14.98 11.19
N ILE A 357 4.33 16.26 11.24
CA ILE A 357 5.16 16.89 10.20
C ILE A 357 6.48 16.11 10.07
N ALA A 358 7.11 15.81 11.21
CA ALA A 358 8.35 15.05 11.20
C ALA A 358 8.13 13.66 10.58
N ASN A 359 7.08 12.94 10.99
CA ASN A 359 6.72 11.64 10.41
C ASN A 359 6.57 11.73 8.89
N GLN A 360 5.90 12.75 8.37
CA GLN A 360 5.74 12.94 6.92
C GLN A 360 7.09 13.12 6.20
N VAL A 361 8.04 13.84 6.80
CA VAL A 361 9.41 13.98 6.25
C VAL A 361 10.17 12.65 6.28
N PHE A 362 10.14 11.92 7.39
CA PHE A 362 10.74 10.59 7.49
C PHE A 362 10.17 9.59 6.46
N ILE A 363 8.86 9.65 6.18
CA ILE A 363 8.22 8.80 5.17
C ILE A 363 8.73 9.15 3.77
N CYS A 364 8.88 10.43 3.44
CA CYS A 364 9.43 10.86 2.13
C CYS A 364 10.90 10.42 1.96
N TYR A 365 11.68 10.42 3.05
CA TYR A 365 13.05 9.87 3.05
C TYR A 365 13.07 8.34 2.97
N THR A 366 11.96 7.66 3.29
CA THR A 366 11.85 6.20 3.44
C THR A 366 12.81 5.64 4.48
N GLU A 367 12.62 6.03 5.74
CA GLU A 367 13.24 5.37 6.89
C GLU A 367 12.23 4.48 7.63
N ASP A 368 12.58 4.05 8.86
CA ASP A 368 11.69 3.35 9.78
C ASP A 368 10.58 4.31 10.23
N ARG A 369 9.51 4.43 9.42
CA ARG A 369 8.21 5.00 9.78
C ARG A 369 7.06 4.22 9.15
N PHE A 370 5.97 4.08 9.89
CA PHE A 370 4.74 3.54 9.33
C PHE A 370 4.15 4.50 8.30
N HIS A 371 3.59 3.96 7.23
CA HIS A 371 2.96 4.73 6.15
C HIS A 371 1.79 3.95 5.54
N SER A 372 0.87 4.66 4.89
CA SER A 372 -0.34 4.09 4.28
C SER A 372 -0.29 4.05 2.75
N ASP A 373 0.87 4.33 2.13
CA ASP A 373 0.97 4.54 0.68
C ASP A 373 0.67 3.28 -0.16
N GLU A 374 0.76 2.09 0.44
CA GLU A 374 0.50 0.78 -0.18
C GLU A 374 -0.76 0.09 0.41
N VAL A 375 -1.62 0.83 1.12
CA VAL A 375 -2.79 0.25 1.81
C VAL A 375 -3.72 -0.50 0.84
N TYR A 376 -3.92 0.04 -0.37
CA TYR A 376 -4.74 -0.62 -1.39
C TYR A 376 -4.23 -2.03 -1.66
N GLN A 377 -2.93 -2.16 -1.94
CA GLN A 377 -2.28 -3.41 -2.32
C GLN A 377 -2.31 -4.42 -1.18
N VAL A 378 -2.07 -3.95 0.06
CA VAL A 378 -2.16 -4.82 1.24
C VAL A 378 -3.58 -5.35 1.44
N ILE A 379 -4.61 -4.51 1.25
CA ILE A 379 -6.00 -4.95 1.37
C ILE A 379 -6.40 -5.90 0.24
N GLN A 380 -5.95 -5.68 -1.01
CA GLN A 380 -6.15 -6.64 -2.09
C GLN A 380 -5.47 -7.97 -1.77
N PHE A 381 -4.23 -7.93 -1.30
CA PHE A 381 -3.47 -9.12 -0.91
C PHE A 381 -4.19 -9.91 0.19
N PHE A 382 -4.67 -9.25 1.25
CA PHE A 382 -5.46 -9.91 2.29
C PHE A 382 -6.76 -10.52 1.75
N GLY A 383 -7.44 -9.83 0.84
CA GLY A 383 -8.66 -10.31 0.19
C GLY A 383 -8.46 -11.59 -0.63
N MET A 384 -7.27 -11.85 -1.18
CA MET A 384 -6.98 -13.05 -1.97
C MET A 384 -7.02 -14.35 -1.15
N PHE A 385 -6.71 -14.28 0.14
CA PHE A 385 -6.54 -15.45 1.02
C PHE A 385 -7.67 -15.62 2.03
N ALA A 386 -8.71 -14.79 1.94
CA ALA A 386 -9.99 -15.08 2.54
C ALA A 386 -10.57 -16.31 1.83
N LYS A 387 -10.24 -17.52 2.32
CA LYS A 387 -10.95 -18.74 1.94
C LYS A 387 -12.41 -18.54 2.32
N TRP A 388 -13.23 -18.12 1.35
CA TRP A 388 -14.68 -18.14 1.53
C TRP A 388 -15.07 -19.54 2.00
N PRO A 389 -15.93 -19.67 3.03
CA PRO A 389 -16.58 -20.93 3.31
C PRO A 389 -17.12 -21.48 1.99
N ALA A 390 -16.76 -22.72 1.68
CA ALA A 390 -17.38 -23.46 0.60
C ALA A 390 -18.85 -23.68 1.01
N GLY A 391 -19.69 -22.71 0.68
CA GLY A 391 -21.06 -22.65 1.13
C GLY A 391 -21.58 -21.22 1.05
N ILE A 392 -22.25 -20.93 -0.08
CA ILE A 392 -23.07 -19.74 -0.35
C ILE A 392 -22.25 -18.48 -0.64
N LEU A 393 -22.14 -18.19 -1.94
CA LEU A 393 -22.52 -16.92 -2.58
C LEU A 393 -22.40 -17.17 -4.09
N GLU A 394 -23.42 -17.80 -4.67
CA GLU A 394 -23.95 -17.20 -5.89
C GLU A 394 -24.73 -15.97 -5.43
N GLU A 395 -24.08 -14.82 -5.47
CA GLU A 395 -24.78 -13.56 -5.71
C GLU A 395 -24.15 -12.98 -6.98
N ASP A 396 -24.61 -13.52 -8.10
CA ASP A 396 -24.70 -12.77 -9.33
C ASP A 396 -25.83 -11.75 -9.15
N ASN A 397 -25.48 -10.48 -8.98
CA ASN A 397 -26.47 -9.41 -9.07
C ASN A 397 -25.88 -8.10 -9.61
N GLN A 398 -24.81 -8.21 -10.43
CA GLN A 398 -24.35 -7.08 -11.25
C GLN A 398 -23.31 -7.40 -12.34
N ASN A 399 -22.90 -8.66 -12.55
CA ASN A 399 -21.82 -8.98 -13.50
C ASN A 399 -22.30 -9.98 -14.56
N ASN A 400 -22.83 -9.44 -15.67
CA ASN A 400 -23.43 -10.14 -16.81
C ASN A 400 -22.46 -11.02 -17.63
N LEU A 401 -21.55 -11.78 -17.01
CA LEU A 401 -20.65 -12.75 -17.63
C LEU A 401 -21.02 -14.17 -17.20
N THR A 402 -21.58 -14.96 -18.11
CA THR A 402 -21.76 -16.40 -17.96
C THR A 402 -20.58 -17.15 -18.58
N VAL A 403 -20.10 -18.20 -17.91
CA VAL A 403 -19.04 -19.08 -18.41
C VAL A 403 -19.56 -20.51 -18.40
N TYR A 404 -19.40 -21.25 -19.51
CA TYR A 404 -19.93 -22.59 -19.63
C TYR A 404 -19.17 -23.45 -20.66
N PRO A 405 -19.16 -24.78 -20.51
CA PRO A 405 -19.58 -25.49 -19.29
C PRO A 405 -18.59 -25.21 -18.14
N ASN A 406 -19.03 -25.31 -16.89
CA ASN A 406 -18.14 -25.27 -15.73
C ASN A 406 -18.70 -26.24 -14.68
N PRO A 407 -18.13 -27.45 -14.50
CA PRO A 407 -16.83 -27.90 -15.02
C PRO A 407 -16.72 -28.01 -16.56
N THR A 408 -15.50 -27.89 -17.09
CA THR A 408 -15.15 -27.97 -18.52
C THR A 408 -14.06 -29.02 -18.77
N SER A 409 -13.98 -29.53 -20.00
CA SER A 409 -12.83 -30.32 -20.47
C SER A 409 -11.90 -29.43 -21.28
N ASP A 410 -12.18 -29.19 -22.56
CA ASP A 410 -11.23 -28.56 -23.48
C ASP A 410 -11.47 -27.07 -23.73
N TYR A 411 -12.74 -26.64 -23.76
CA TYR A 411 -13.11 -25.28 -24.11
C TYR A 411 -14.07 -24.69 -23.09
N LEU A 412 -13.84 -23.44 -22.70
CA LEU A 412 -14.74 -22.66 -21.86
C LEU A 412 -15.31 -21.50 -22.65
N TYR A 413 -16.63 -21.49 -22.87
CA TYR A 413 -17.33 -20.44 -23.62
C TYR A 413 -17.78 -19.32 -22.70
N LEU A 414 -17.77 -18.09 -23.23
CA LEU A 414 -18.11 -16.85 -22.54
C LEU A 414 -19.35 -16.24 -23.17
N LYS A 415 -20.32 -15.86 -22.35
CA LYS A 415 -21.44 -15.00 -22.75
C LYS A 415 -21.44 -13.77 -21.86
N ALA A 416 -21.14 -12.63 -22.44
CA ALA A 416 -21.04 -11.36 -21.73
C ALA A 416 -21.89 -10.27 -22.40
N GLU A 417 -22.47 -9.34 -21.64
CA GLU A 417 -23.09 -8.13 -22.22
C GLU A 417 -22.06 -7.14 -22.78
N LYS A 418 -20.83 -7.19 -22.29
CA LYS A 418 -19.71 -6.37 -22.73
C LYS A 418 -18.59 -7.28 -23.20
N ASN A 419 -17.99 -6.94 -24.33
CA ASN A 419 -16.88 -7.70 -24.91
C ASN A 419 -15.78 -7.91 -23.88
N ILE A 420 -15.38 -9.16 -23.71
CA ILE A 420 -14.21 -9.52 -22.91
C ILE A 420 -12.99 -9.33 -23.80
N ILE A 421 -12.03 -8.54 -23.34
CA ILE A 421 -10.83 -8.21 -24.12
C ILE A 421 -9.55 -8.85 -23.59
N GLU A 422 -9.60 -9.40 -22.37
CA GLU A 422 -8.50 -10.16 -21.80
C GLU A 422 -9.01 -11.20 -20.80
N VAL A 423 -8.39 -12.38 -20.82
CA VAL A 423 -8.58 -13.46 -19.84
C VAL A 423 -7.22 -13.87 -19.31
N ARG A 424 -7.11 -13.94 -17.98
CA ARG A 424 -5.94 -14.47 -17.27
C ARG A 424 -6.37 -15.58 -16.35
N MET A 425 -5.71 -16.74 -16.43
CA MET A 425 -6.03 -17.90 -15.61
C MET A 425 -4.84 -18.27 -14.74
N TYR A 426 -5.14 -18.54 -13.47
CA TYR A 426 -4.17 -18.88 -12.43
C TYR A 426 -4.51 -20.23 -11.84
N ASP A 427 -3.49 -21.06 -11.59
CA ASP A 427 -3.68 -22.27 -10.79
C ASP A 427 -3.89 -21.93 -9.29
N LEU A 428 -4.13 -22.94 -8.46
CA LEU A 428 -4.34 -22.74 -7.01
C LEU A 428 -3.09 -22.24 -6.26
N LEU A 429 -1.92 -22.26 -6.90
CA LEU A 429 -0.67 -21.72 -6.37
C LEU A 429 -0.46 -20.26 -6.81
N GLY A 430 -1.38 -19.70 -7.61
CA GLY A 430 -1.33 -18.34 -8.13
C GLY A 430 -0.42 -18.17 -9.34
N LYS A 431 0.08 -19.26 -9.94
CA LYS A 431 0.88 -19.19 -11.16
C LYS A 431 -0.05 -18.89 -12.34
N GLU A 432 0.28 -17.86 -13.14
CA GLU A 432 -0.41 -17.60 -14.40
C GLU A 432 -0.13 -18.76 -15.35
N VAL A 433 -1.19 -19.49 -15.72
CA VAL A 433 -1.11 -20.65 -16.60
C VAL A 433 -1.66 -20.36 -18.00
N LEU A 434 -2.46 -19.30 -18.15
CA LEU A 434 -3.01 -18.87 -19.43
C LEU A 434 -3.23 -17.36 -19.43
N ILE A 435 -2.89 -16.74 -20.56
CA ILE A 435 -3.27 -15.38 -20.90
C ILE A 435 -3.81 -15.37 -22.33
N GLN A 436 -4.94 -14.71 -22.55
CA GLN A 436 -5.54 -14.51 -23.86
C GLN A 436 -6.04 -13.07 -23.94
N SER A 437 -5.71 -12.38 -25.04
CA SER A 437 -6.13 -11.00 -25.29
C SER A 437 -6.63 -10.87 -26.72
N ASP A 438 -7.82 -10.29 -26.91
CA ASP A 438 -8.45 -10.05 -28.22
C ASP A 438 -9.41 -8.85 -28.11
N SER A 439 -9.95 -8.41 -29.25
CA SER A 439 -11.02 -7.42 -29.36
C SER A 439 -12.38 -7.92 -28.83
N ASP A 440 -12.63 -9.23 -28.88
CA ASP A 440 -13.79 -9.89 -28.29
C ASP A 440 -13.55 -11.40 -28.07
N ILE A 441 -13.33 -11.81 -26.82
CA ILE A 441 -13.08 -13.19 -26.43
C ILE A 441 -14.41 -13.87 -26.12
N SER A 442 -14.76 -14.86 -26.95
CA SER A 442 -15.99 -15.68 -26.80
C SER A 442 -15.73 -17.10 -26.27
N TYR A 443 -14.47 -17.56 -26.28
CA TYR A 443 -14.08 -18.83 -25.68
C TYR A 443 -12.60 -18.82 -25.26
N ILE A 444 -12.25 -19.77 -24.40
CA ILE A 444 -10.89 -20.02 -23.93
C ILE A 444 -10.54 -21.47 -24.23
N ASP A 445 -9.39 -21.69 -24.86
CA ASP A 445 -8.81 -23.01 -25.09
C ASP A 445 -8.01 -23.45 -23.85
N LEU A 446 -8.47 -24.52 -23.22
CA LEU A 446 -7.87 -25.10 -22.01
C LEU A 446 -7.16 -26.42 -22.30
N THR A 447 -7.06 -26.89 -23.54
CA THR A 447 -6.50 -28.21 -23.90
C THR A 447 -5.09 -28.43 -23.34
N GLY A 448 -4.28 -27.37 -23.24
CA GLY A 448 -2.92 -27.41 -22.69
C GLY A 448 -2.81 -27.37 -21.16
N LEU A 449 -3.93 -27.26 -20.43
CA LEU A 449 -3.92 -27.17 -18.97
C LEU A 449 -4.13 -28.54 -18.31
N ASN A 450 -3.61 -28.72 -17.09
CA ASN A 450 -3.88 -29.93 -16.31
C ASN A 450 -5.31 -29.91 -15.74
N LYS A 451 -5.86 -31.08 -15.40
CA LYS A 451 -7.12 -31.16 -14.64
C LYS A 451 -6.94 -30.46 -13.29
N GLY A 452 -7.91 -29.64 -12.87
CA GLY A 452 -7.79 -28.86 -11.65
C GLY A 452 -8.75 -27.68 -11.55
N LEU A 453 -8.71 -27.02 -10.40
CA LEU A 453 -9.44 -25.78 -10.16
C LEU A 453 -8.55 -24.58 -10.49
N TYR A 454 -9.10 -23.62 -11.21
CA TYR A 454 -8.41 -22.41 -11.65
C TYR A 454 -9.17 -21.16 -11.21
N ILE A 455 -8.43 -20.10 -10.88
CA ILE A 455 -8.97 -18.75 -10.70
C ILE A 455 -8.79 -18.01 -12.02
N THR A 456 -9.89 -17.53 -12.60
CA THR A 456 -9.87 -16.87 -13.90
C THR A 456 -10.35 -15.43 -13.75
N VAL A 457 -9.55 -14.49 -14.22
CA VAL A 457 -9.83 -13.06 -14.26
C VAL A 457 -10.15 -12.66 -15.69
N PHE A 458 -11.32 -12.06 -15.89
CA PHE A 458 -11.83 -11.57 -17.17
C PHE A 458 -11.86 -10.05 -17.14
N ARG A 459 -11.26 -9.38 -18.12
CA ARG A 459 -11.33 -7.92 -18.27
C ARG A 459 -12.23 -7.57 -19.45
N ALA A 460 -13.29 -6.82 -19.19
CA ALA A 460 -14.17 -6.30 -20.21
C ALA A 460 -13.60 -5.03 -20.87
N VAL A 461 -14.16 -4.64 -22.01
CA VAL A 461 -13.76 -3.44 -22.79
C VAL A 461 -13.84 -2.13 -22.01
N ASN A 462 -14.68 -2.07 -20.98
CA ASN A 462 -14.81 -0.94 -20.05
C ASN A 462 -13.82 -1.00 -18.87
N ASN A 463 -12.81 -1.88 -18.93
CA ASN A 463 -11.83 -2.17 -17.88
C ASN A 463 -12.40 -2.73 -16.56
N GLN A 464 -13.66 -3.19 -16.54
CA GLN A 464 -14.16 -3.96 -15.40
C GLN A 464 -13.56 -5.36 -15.40
N SER A 465 -13.11 -5.81 -14.23
CA SER A 465 -12.59 -7.16 -14.02
C SER A 465 -13.61 -8.03 -13.30
N ILE A 466 -13.85 -9.23 -13.82
CA ILE A 466 -14.74 -10.24 -13.26
C ILE A 466 -13.88 -11.46 -12.92
N ILE A 467 -14.11 -12.09 -11.77
CA ILE A 467 -13.35 -13.27 -11.34
C ILE A 467 -14.30 -14.46 -11.24
N LYS A 468 -13.97 -15.58 -11.91
CA LYS A 468 -14.70 -16.85 -11.78
C LYS A 468 -13.75 -18.03 -11.50
N LYS A 469 -14.27 -19.00 -10.75
CA LYS A 469 -13.64 -20.29 -10.51
C LYS A 469 -13.97 -21.23 -11.65
N ILE A 470 -12.97 -21.82 -12.30
CA ILE A 470 -13.15 -22.75 -13.42
C ILE A 470 -12.60 -24.12 -13.03
N ILE A 471 -13.41 -25.17 -13.19
CA ILE A 471 -13.01 -26.55 -12.91
C ILE A 471 -12.72 -27.25 -14.24
N LYS A 472 -11.46 -27.63 -14.49
CA LYS A 472 -11.07 -28.46 -15.64
C LYS A 472 -11.03 -29.95 -15.27
N GLN A 473 -11.71 -30.78 -16.04
CA GLN A 473 -11.87 -32.22 -15.81
C GLN A 473 -11.19 -33.10 -16.84
#